data_AF-A0A6I3GLT3-F1
#
_entry.id   AF-A0A6I3GLT3-F1
#
_cell.length_a   1.000
_cell.length_b   1.000
_cell.length_c   1.000
_cell.angle_alpha   90.00
_cell.angle_beta   90.00
_cell.angle_gamma   90.00
#
_symmetry.space_group_name_H-M   'P 1'
#
loop_
_entity.id
_entity.type
_entity.pdbx_description
1 polymer ?
#
loop_
_entity_poly.entity_id
_entity_poly.type
_entity_poly.pdbx_seq_one_letter_code
_entity_poly.pdbx_strand_id
1 'polypeptide(L)'
;MAQKKRSVAEQIKRLRTYNIVAGLLHLFQAVAFGYALSLLDNQVLFGTTVDYMTGPPGSPLPTERVVLFEVNLGIGVVAFLALSAFFHFLISSPQFFGKYSKGLKQNRNYFRWVEYSLSSSVMIWLIAQLTGISDFSALVGIFAVNASMIFFGALQEKYETPGNGQGLPFIMGSITGIVPWILIGVYTLQPGSTSAAEVPGFVIGIIISLFVFFNTFAINQALQYKQWGSWANYLKGERTYITLSLVAKSILAWQVFSGAIIPALTA
;
A
#
# COMPACT_ATOMS: atom_id res chain seq x y z
N MET A 1 13.19 -32.63 -15.36
CA MET A 1 13.32 -31.67 -16.48
C MET A 1 14.28 -30.55 -16.07
N ALA A 2 15.42 -30.39 -16.74
CA ALA A 2 16.36 -29.31 -16.44
C ALA A 2 15.70 -27.94 -16.69
N GLN A 3 15.75 -27.04 -15.70
CA GLN A 3 15.23 -25.67 -15.88
C GLN A 3 16.02 -24.97 -17.00
N LYS A 4 15.34 -24.65 -18.11
CA LYS A 4 15.91 -23.86 -19.21
C LYS A 4 16.41 -22.52 -18.65
N LYS A 5 17.73 -22.32 -18.65
CA LYS A 5 18.39 -21.08 -18.18
C LYS A 5 18.11 -19.96 -19.18
N ARG A 6 17.12 -19.12 -18.89
CA ARG A 6 16.68 -18.01 -19.77
C ARG A 6 17.62 -16.82 -19.68
N SER A 7 17.86 -16.15 -20.79
CA SER A 7 18.65 -14.92 -20.81
C SER A 7 17.94 -13.77 -20.07
N VAL A 8 18.68 -12.74 -19.67
CA VAL A 8 18.10 -11.54 -19.03
C VAL A 8 17.06 -10.88 -19.93
N ALA A 9 17.33 -10.79 -21.24
CA ALA A 9 16.41 -10.21 -22.21
C ALA A 9 15.10 -11.01 -22.33
N GLU A 10 15.18 -12.35 -22.36
CA GLU A 10 14.00 -13.22 -22.36
C GLU A 10 13.19 -13.07 -21.08
N GLN A 11 13.85 -12.98 -19.92
CA GLN A 11 13.18 -12.77 -18.63
C GLN A 11 12.45 -11.41 -18.60
N ILE A 12 13.08 -10.34 -19.08
CA ILE A 12 12.46 -9.01 -19.17
C ILE A 12 11.27 -9.01 -20.13
N LYS A 13 11.37 -9.69 -21.28
CA LYS A 13 10.22 -9.83 -22.20
C LYS A 13 9.04 -10.52 -21.53
N ARG A 14 9.28 -11.56 -20.74
CA ARG A 14 8.21 -12.25 -19.97
C ARG A 14 7.66 -11.39 -18.84
N LEU A 15 8.50 -10.54 -18.22
CA LEU A 15 8.05 -9.55 -17.24
C LEU A 15 7.07 -8.53 -17.85
N ARG A 16 7.19 -8.21 -19.15
CA ARG A 16 6.17 -7.40 -19.85
C ARG A 16 4.81 -8.07 -19.81
N THR A 17 4.74 -9.33 -20.25
CA THR A 17 3.51 -10.11 -20.22
C THR A 17 2.97 -10.24 -18.80
N TYR A 18 3.86 -10.45 -17.82
CA TYR A 18 3.44 -10.56 -16.43
C TYR A 18 2.83 -9.27 -15.88
N ASN A 19 3.41 -8.11 -16.21
CA ASN A 19 2.83 -6.81 -15.88
C ASN A 19 1.48 -6.60 -16.56
N ILE A 20 1.32 -6.97 -17.84
CA ILE A 20 0.02 -6.87 -18.53
C ILE A 20 -1.05 -7.71 -17.81
N VAL A 21 -0.73 -8.95 -17.45
CA VAL A 21 -1.67 -9.83 -16.74
C VAL A 21 -2.01 -9.26 -15.35
N ALA A 22 -1.01 -8.83 -14.58
CA ALA A 22 -1.25 -8.20 -13.28
C ALA A 22 -2.11 -6.92 -13.42
N GLY A 23 -1.83 -6.08 -14.42
CA GLY A 23 -2.59 -4.87 -14.73
C GLY A 23 -4.04 -5.18 -15.09
N LEU A 24 -4.30 -6.21 -15.90
CA LEU A 24 -5.65 -6.66 -16.22
C LEU A 24 -6.40 -7.17 -14.99
N LEU A 25 -5.75 -7.91 -14.10
CA LEU A 25 -6.37 -8.41 -12.86
C LEU A 25 -6.69 -7.27 -11.88
N HIS A 26 -5.82 -6.25 -11.78
CA HIS A 26 -6.12 -5.05 -11.00
C HIS A 26 -7.27 -4.25 -11.63
N LEU A 27 -7.26 -4.06 -12.95
CA LEU A 27 -8.31 -3.34 -13.66
C LEU A 27 -9.66 -4.03 -13.52
N PHE A 28 -9.69 -5.35 -13.68
CA PHE A 28 -10.91 -6.14 -13.51
C PHE A 28 -11.51 -5.94 -12.12
N GLN A 29 -10.70 -6.01 -11.07
CA GLN A 29 -11.17 -5.76 -9.71
C GLN A 29 -11.63 -4.30 -9.53
N ALA A 30 -10.89 -3.32 -10.02
CA ALA A 30 -11.28 -1.91 -9.93
C ALA A 30 -12.63 -1.65 -10.61
N VAL A 31 -12.85 -2.21 -11.80
CA VAL A 31 -14.12 -2.09 -12.54
C VAL A 31 -15.23 -2.85 -11.84
N ALA A 32 -14.99 -4.09 -11.39
CA ALA A 32 -16.00 -4.89 -10.72
C ALA A 32 -16.47 -4.24 -9.41
N PHE A 33 -15.53 -3.77 -8.59
CA PHE A 33 -15.84 -3.06 -7.35
C PHE A 33 -16.48 -1.69 -7.62
N GLY A 34 -15.98 -0.92 -8.59
CA GLY A 34 -16.59 0.36 -8.97
C GLY A 34 -18.02 0.20 -9.48
N TYR A 35 -18.28 -0.83 -10.29
CA TYR A 35 -19.62 -1.18 -10.73
C TYR A 35 -20.49 -1.59 -9.55
N ALA A 36 -20.00 -2.48 -8.67
CA ALA A 36 -20.74 -2.87 -7.47
C ALA A 36 -21.13 -1.65 -6.62
N LEU A 37 -20.22 -0.69 -6.41
CA LEU A 37 -20.50 0.54 -5.68
C LEU A 37 -21.58 1.40 -6.36
N SER A 38 -21.59 1.45 -7.70
CA SER A 38 -22.59 2.23 -8.45
C SER A 38 -24.01 1.65 -8.36
N LEU A 39 -24.14 0.39 -7.93
CA LEU A 39 -25.43 -0.25 -7.67
C LEU A 39 -25.96 0.01 -6.26
N LEU A 40 -25.19 0.67 -5.39
CA LEU A 40 -25.56 0.90 -4.00
C LEU A 40 -26.19 2.28 -3.82
N ASP A 41 -27.34 2.31 -3.14
CA ASP A 41 -28.02 3.56 -2.77
C ASP A 41 -27.23 4.38 -1.73
N ASN A 42 -26.51 3.67 -0.84
CA ASN A 42 -25.72 4.27 0.22
C ASN A 42 -24.26 3.85 0.11
N GLN A 43 -23.36 4.73 0.57
CA GLN A 43 -21.92 4.53 0.54
C GLN A 43 -21.33 4.64 1.95
N VAL A 44 -20.26 3.90 2.23
CA VAL A 44 -19.53 4.02 3.50
C VAL A 44 -18.59 5.22 3.43
N LEU A 45 -18.93 6.27 4.17
CA LEU A 45 -18.19 7.53 4.23
C LEU A 45 -17.51 7.68 5.59
N PHE A 46 -16.24 8.05 5.60
CA PHE A 46 -15.49 8.40 6.81
C PHE A 46 -15.15 9.88 6.81
N GLY A 47 -15.64 10.61 7.81
CA GLY A 47 -15.29 12.01 8.02
C GLY A 47 -13.80 12.17 8.34
N THR A 48 -13.15 13.07 7.63
CA THR A 48 -11.82 13.58 7.98
C THR A 48 -12.00 14.88 8.74
N THR A 49 -11.54 14.92 9.99
CA THR A 49 -11.82 15.98 10.95
C THR A 49 -10.59 16.80 11.28
N VAL A 50 -10.80 17.99 11.81
CA VAL A 50 -9.77 18.80 12.46
C VAL A 50 -10.34 19.38 13.75
N ASP A 51 -9.49 19.50 14.76
CA ASP A 51 -9.83 20.06 16.06
C ASP A 51 -9.21 21.46 16.19
N TYR A 52 -10.03 22.51 16.12
CA TYR A 52 -9.58 23.90 16.23
C TYR A 52 -9.55 24.39 17.68
N MET A 53 -8.59 25.26 17.98
CA MET A 53 -8.46 25.89 19.29
C MET A 53 -9.59 26.89 19.53
N THR A 54 -10.28 26.76 20.65
CA THR A 54 -11.36 27.67 21.09
C THR A 54 -10.89 28.67 22.16
N GLY A 55 -9.59 28.64 22.51
CA GLY A 55 -8.95 29.53 23.46
C GLY A 55 -7.42 29.43 23.41
N PRO A 56 -6.69 30.09 24.33
CA PRO A 56 -5.23 30.04 24.38
C PRO A 56 -4.66 28.61 24.57
N PRO A 57 -3.44 28.31 24.09
CA PRO A 57 -2.79 27.01 24.31
C PRO A 57 -2.74 26.63 25.80
N GLY A 58 -3.14 25.39 26.13
CA GLY A 58 -3.21 24.89 27.50
C GLY A 58 -4.52 25.22 28.25
N SER A 59 -5.43 25.97 27.62
CA SER A 59 -6.79 26.17 28.15
C SER A 59 -7.57 24.85 28.26
N PRO A 60 -8.42 24.67 29.28
CA PRO A 60 -9.27 23.47 29.42
C PRO A 60 -10.49 23.48 28.50
N LEU A 61 -10.67 24.53 27.69
CA LEU A 61 -11.79 24.59 26.74
C LEU A 61 -11.66 23.48 25.69
N PRO A 62 -12.76 22.74 25.41
CA PRO A 62 -12.73 21.70 24.39
C PRO A 62 -12.45 22.32 23.02
N THR A 63 -11.72 21.59 22.18
CA THR A 63 -11.53 21.97 20.78
C THR A 63 -12.84 21.93 20.01
N GLU A 64 -12.96 22.76 18.98
CA GLU A 64 -14.06 22.68 18.02
C GLU A 64 -13.72 21.61 16.97
N ARG A 65 -14.52 20.54 16.92
CA ARG A 65 -14.33 19.46 15.95
C ARG A 65 -15.11 19.75 14.67
N VAL A 66 -14.40 19.91 13.56
CA VAL A 66 -14.98 20.19 12.23
C VAL A 66 -14.68 19.03 11.29
N VAL A 67 -15.69 18.57 10.53
CA VAL A 67 -15.49 17.65 9.41
C VAL A 67 -15.08 18.47 8.19
N LEU A 68 -13.86 18.28 7.69
CA LEU A 68 -13.34 18.99 6.51
C LEU A 68 -13.90 18.42 5.20
N PHE A 69 -13.92 17.09 5.11
CA PHE A 69 -14.45 16.35 3.98
C PHE A 69 -14.69 14.89 4.39
N GLU A 70 -15.37 14.14 3.53
CA GLU A 70 -15.62 12.72 3.73
C GLU A 70 -14.86 11.89 2.70
N VAL A 71 -14.31 10.77 3.15
CA VAL A 71 -13.64 9.78 2.31
C VAL A 71 -14.59 8.61 2.09
N ASN A 72 -14.93 8.35 0.82
CA ASN A 72 -15.66 7.15 0.46
C ASN A 72 -14.70 5.95 0.46
N LEU A 73 -14.91 5.01 1.38
CA LEU A 73 -14.09 3.83 1.58
C LEU A 73 -13.98 2.98 0.30
N GLY A 74 -15.12 2.74 -0.36
CA GLY A 74 -15.19 1.93 -1.57
C GLY A 74 -14.43 2.56 -2.73
N ILE A 75 -14.59 3.87 -2.94
CA ILE A 75 -13.84 4.61 -3.96
C ILE A 75 -12.34 4.60 -3.66
N GLY A 76 -11.94 4.70 -2.39
CA GLY A 76 -10.54 4.52 -1.99
C GLY A 76 -9.98 3.15 -2.38
N VAL A 77 -10.78 2.08 -2.23
CA VAL A 77 -10.39 0.73 -2.67
C VAL A 77 -10.22 0.66 -4.19
N VAL A 78 -11.18 1.19 -4.94
CA VAL A 78 -11.10 1.26 -6.41
C VAL A 78 -9.88 2.06 -6.85
N ALA A 79 -9.57 3.16 -6.17
CA ALA A 79 -8.46 4.04 -6.52
C ALA A 79 -7.09 3.34 -6.44
N PHE A 80 -6.79 2.61 -5.35
CA PHE A 80 -5.49 1.94 -5.27
C PHE A 80 -5.35 0.78 -6.28
N LEU A 81 -6.45 0.10 -6.63
CA LEU A 81 -6.45 -0.93 -7.67
C LEU A 81 -6.23 -0.31 -9.06
N ALA A 82 -6.94 0.78 -9.36
CA ALA A 82 -6.82 1.50 -10.62
C ALA A 82 -5.41 2.09 -10.80
N LEU A 83 -4.80 2.62 -9.73
CA LEU A 83 -3.41 3.08 -9.74
C LEU A 83 -2.45 1.95 -10.14
N SER A 84 -2.56 0.77 -9.51
CA SER A 84 -1.71 -0.38 -9.88
C SER A 84 -1.93 -0.80 -11.33
N ALA A 85 -3.19 -0.89 -11.79
CA ALA A 85 -3.51 -1.20 -13.18
C ALA A 85 -2.85 -0.21 -14.15
N PHE A 86 -2.98 1.09 -13.87
CA PHE A 86 -2.39 2.16 -14.66
C PHE A 86 -0.87 2.00 -14.79
N PHE A 87 -0.14 1.84 -13.69
CA PHE A 87 1.32 1.70 -13.74
C PHE A 87 1.78 0.42 -14.43
N HIS A 88 1.07 -0.70 -14.25
CA HIS A 88 1.36 -1.93 -14.97
C HIS A 88 1.22 -1.78 -16.49
N PHE A 89 0.16 -1.09 -16.95
CA PHE A 89 0.00 -0.79 -18.37
C PHE A 89 0.99 0.25 -18.87
N LEU A 90 1.28 1.28 -18.07
CA LEU A 90 2.28 2.29 -18.36
C LEU A 90 3.62 1.62 -18.65
N ILE A 91 4.16 0.82 -17.74
CA ILE A 91 5.47 0.17 -17.95
C ILE A 91 5.46 -0.92 -19.02
N SER A 92 4.28 -1.44 -19.38
CA SER A 92 4.12 -2.42 -20.46
C SER A 92 3.92 -1.77 -21.84
N SER A 93 3.64 -0.47 -21.88
CA SER A 93 3.41 0.28 -23.11
C SER A 93 4.68 0.36 -23.98
N PRO A 94 4.53 0.45 -25.32
CA PRO A 94 5.68 0.66 -26.22
C PRO A 94 6.57 1.85 -25.82
N GLN A 95 5.97 2.93 -25.31
CA GLN A 95 6.64 4.18 -24.97
C GLN A 95 7.53 4.05 -23.72
N PHE A 96 7.14 3.28 -22.72
CA PHE A 96 7.85 3.21 -21.43
C PHE A 96 8.55 1.88 -21.16
N PHE A 97 8.21 0.80 -21.88
CA PHE A 97 8.82 -0.51 -21.66
C PHE A 97 10.34 -0.49 -21.86
N GLY A 98 10.87 0.34 -22.77
CA GLY A 98 12.31 0.55 -22.94
C GLY A 98 12.99 1.14 -21.68
N LYS A 99 12.35 2.12 -21.04
CA LYS A 99 12.84 2.75 -19.80
C LYS A 99 12.80 1.75 -18.63
N TYR A 100 11.68 1.04 -18.49
CA TYR A 100 11.53 -0.03 -17.50
C TYR A 100 12.60 -1.12 -17.67
N SER A 101 12.77 -1.64 -18.90
CA SER A 101 13.80 -2.64 -19.24
C SER A 101 15.22 -2.18 -18.92
N LYS A 102 15.57 -0.92 -19.23
CA LYS A 102 16.88 -0.34 -18.90
C LYS A 102 17.08 -0.25 -17.39
N GLY A 103 16.05 0.16 -16.64
CA GLY A 103 16.08 0.18 -15.18
C GLY A 103 16.32 -1.20 -14.58
N LEU A 104 15.58 -2.22 -15.04
CA LEU A 104 15.74 -3.59 -14.54
C LEU A 104 17.15 -4.15 -14.74
N LYS A 105 17.81 -3.83 -15.86
CA LYS A 105 19.21 -4.22 -16.12
C LYS A 105 20.21 -3.54 -15.17
N GLN A 106 19.78 -2.47 -14.52
CA GLN A 106 20.53 -1.69 -13.54
C GLN A 106 20.02 -1.94 -12.12
N ASN A 107 19.29 -3.05 -11.89
CA ASN A 107 18.73 -3.43 -10.60
C ASN A 107 17.84 -2.35 -9.95
N ARG A 108 17.05 -1.64 -10.76
CA ARG A 108 16.15 -0.59 -10.27
C ARG A 108 14.81 -0.54 -10.99
N ASN A 109 13.76 -0.18 -10.25
CA ASN A 109 12.44 0.08 -10.79
C ASN A 109 11.77 1.26 -10.09
N TYR A 110 12.02 2.48 -10.57
CA TYR A 110 11.39 3.68 -10.01
C TYR A 110 9.89 3.81 -10.29
N PHE A 111 9.35 3.14 -11.33
CA PHE A 111 7.90 3.12 -11.56
C PHE A 111 7.17 2.44 -10.41
N ARG A 112 7.71 1.32 -9.91
CA ARG A 112 7.19 0.62 -8.74
C ARG A 112 7.18 1.51 -7.50
N TRP A 113 8.25 2.25 -7.27
CA TRP A 113 8.33 3.13 -6.10
C TRP A 113 7.36 4.31 -6.16
N VAL A 114 7.17 4.92 -7.33
CA VAL A 114 6.13 5.96 -7.51
C VAL A 114 4.73 5.38 -7.32
N GLU A 115 4.47 4.19 -7.87
CA GLU A 115 3.17 3.54 -7.70
C GLU A 115 2.90 3.16 -6.25
N TYR A 116 3.87 2.56 -5.55
CA TYR A 116 3.72 2.17 -4.15
C TYR A 116 3.59 3.39 -3.23
N SER A 117 4.27 4.51 -3.52
CA SER A 117 4.19 5.70 -2.67
C SER A 117 2.81 6.32 -2.68
N LEU A 118 2.02 6.06 -3.72
CA LEU A 118 0.63 6.48 -3.83
C LEU A 118 -0.31 5.38 -3.35
N SER A 119 -0.25 4.20 -3.99
CA SER A 119 -1.22 3.13 -3.74
C SER A 119 -1.17 2.60 -2.31
N SER A 120 0.02 2.31 -1.76
CA SER A 120 0.14 1.81 -0.39
C SER A 120 -0.20 2.89 0.65
N SER A 121 0.02 4.17 0.31
CA SER A 121 -0.32 5.30 1.18
C SER A 121 -1.84 5.53 1.24
N VAL A 122 -2.54 5.35 0.11
CA VAL A 122 -4.02 5.28 0.10
C VAL A 122 -4.50 4.08 0.91
N MET A 123 -3.89 2.90 0.75
CA MET A 123 -4.29 1.71 1.53
C MET A 123 -4.16 1.94 3.04
N ILE A 124 -3.03 2.45 3.52
CA ILE A 124 -2.81 2.64 4.96
C ILE A 124 -3.65 3.79 5.53
N TRP A 125 -3.99 4.81 4.72
CA TRP A 125 -4.99 5.82 5.08
C TRP A 125 -6.34 5.17 5.37
N LEU A 126 -6.84 4.32 4.47
CA LEU A 126 -8.13 3.66 4.65
C LEU A 126 -8.12 2.72 5.86
N ILE A 127 -7.02 1.99 6.09
CA ILE A 127 -6.87 1.13 7.27
C ILE A 127 -6.90 1.95 8.56
N ALA A 128 -6.25 3.12 8.59
CA ALA A 128 -6.28 4.02 9.74
C ALA A 128 -7.71 4.53 10.03
N GLN A 129 -8.47 4.87 9.00
CA GLN A 129 -9.87 5.27 9.17
C GLN A 129 -10.76 4.14 9.70
N LEU A 130 -10.50 2.88 9.29
CA LEU A 130 -11.21 1.71 9.83
C LEU A 130 -11.00 1.52 11.34
N THR A 131 -9.91 2.05 11.91
CA THR A 131 -9.67 2.03 13.36
C THR A 131 -10.14 3.29 14.08
N GLY A 132 -10.84 4.20 13.39
CA GLY A 132 -11.38 5.44 13.96
C GLY A 132 -10.45 6.66 13.86
N ILE A 133 -9.28 6.54 13.23
CA ILE A 133 -8.40 7.69 12.99
C ILE A 133 -9.07 8.59 11.95
N SER A 134 -9.50 9.77 12.38
CA SER A 134 -10.21 10.74 11.53
C SER A 134 -9.51 12.08 11.43
N ASP A 135 -8.57 12.39 12.35
CA ASP A 135 -7.82 13.64 12.32
C ASP A 135 -7.03 13.80 11.01
N PHE A 136 -7.23 14.94 10.35
CA PHE A 136 -6.61 15.28 9.07
C PHE A 136 -5.09 15.28 9.15
N SER A 137 -4.52 15.85 10.21
CA SER A 137 -3.07 15.94 10.38
C SER A 137 -2.46 14.56 10.58
N ALA A 138 -3.11 13.69 11.35
CA ALA A 138 -2.71 12.30 11.55
C ALA A 138 -2.79 11.50 10.24
N LEU A 139 -3.88 11.62 9.48
CA LEU A 139 -4.06 10.91 8.21
C LEU A 139 -3.04 11.35 7.14
N VAL A 140 -2.82 12.66 6.99
CA VAL A 140 -1.78 13.20 6.09
C VAL A 140 -0.38 12.78 6.55
N GLY A 141 -0.11 12.80 7.86
CA GLY A 141 1.14 12.31 8.44
C GLY A 141 1.38 10.83 8.15
N ILE A 142 0.36 9.98 8.32
CA ILE A 142 0.37 8.55 7.99
C ILE A 142 0.67 8.33 6.50
N PHE A 143 -0.01 9.08 5.62
CA PHE A 143 0.22 9.00 4.19
C PHE A 143 1.67 9.39 3.83
N ALA A 144 2.15 10.52 4.36
CA ALA A 144 3.47 11.04 4.05
C ALA A 144 4.60 10.15 4.59
N VAL A 145 4.47 9.62 5.81
CA VAL A 145 5.47 8.73 6.40
C VAL A 145 5.50 7.37 5.70
N ASN A 146 4.34 6.86 5.25
CA ASN A 146 4.29 5.67 4.42
C ASN A 146 4.92 5.90 3.03
N ALA A 147 4.63 7.03 2.37
CA ALA A 147 5.29 7.40 1.13
C ALA A 147 6.82 7.53 1.32
N SER A 148 7.26 8.04 2.46
CA SER A 148 8.68 8.14 2.82
C SER A 148 9.34 6.77 2.94
N MET A 149 8.70 5.79 3.58
CA MET A 149 9.17 4.38 3.61
C MET A 149 9.45 3.88 2.18
N ILE A 150 8.53 4.16 1.26
CA ILE A 150 8.66 3.75 -0.15
C ILE A 150 9.84 4.45 -0.83
N PHE A 151 10.00 5.76 -0.62
CA PHE A 151 11.13 6.50 -1.19
C PHE A 151 12.47 6.02 -0.63
N PHE A 152 12.55 5.60 0.62
CA PHE A 152 13.75 4.95 1.15
C PHE A 152 14.09 3.63 0.43
N GLY A 153 13.09 2.86 0.00
CA GLY A 153 13.29 1.73 -0.91
C GLY A 153 13.86 2.15 -2.27
N ALA A 154 13.37 3.26 -2.83
CA ALA A 154 13.93 3.83 -4.06
C ALA A 154 15.37 4.32 -3.88
N LEU A 155 15.71 4.90 -2.73
CA LEU A 155 17.07 5.35 -2.40
C LEU A 155 18.02 4.17 -2.21
N GLN A 156 17.55 3.07 -1.61
CA GLN A 156 18.30 1.80 -1.56
C GLN A 156 18.67 1.35 -2.99
N GLU A 157 17.73 1.38 -3.94
CA GLU A 157 17.98 1.07 -5.36
C GLU A 157 18.84 2.09 -6.11
N LYS A 158 18.85 3.33 -5.66
CA LYS A 158 19.60 4.40 -6.32
C LYS A 158 21.07 4.41 -5.92
N TYR A 159 21.37 4.22 -4.64
CA TYR A 159 22.70 4.44 -4.09
C TYR A 159 23.42 3.14 -3.72
N GLU A 160 22.69 2.07 -3.43
CA GLU A 160 23.29 0.81 -3.00
C GLU A 160 23.30 -0.25 -4.08
N THR A 161 24.35 -1.08 -4.06
CA THR A 161 24.51 -2.22 -4.96
C THR A 161 24.20 -3.52 -4.21
N PRO A 162 23.35 -4.41 -4.75
CA PRO A 162 23.09 -5.69 -4.09
C PRO A 162 24.39 -6.45 -3.76
N GLY A 163 24.52 -6.92 -2.52
CA GLY A 163 25.71 -7.59 -2.01
C GLY A 163 26.80 -6.70 -1.42
N ASN A 164 26.68 -5.37 -1.47
CA ASN A 164 27.69 -4.43 -0.93
C ASN A 164 27.69 -4.30 0.60
N GLY A 165 26.76 -4.96 1.31
CA GLY A 165 26.63 -4.90 2.77
C GLY A 165 25.98 -3.63 3.32
N GLN A 166 25.61 -2.66 2.47
CA GLN A 166 25.03 -1.38 2.87
C GLN A 166 23.50 -1.43 2.79
N GLY A 167 22.85 -0.90 3.83
CA GLY A 167 21.40 -0.97 3.98
C GLY A 167 20.79 0.18 4.76
N LEU A 168 21.50 1.31 4.89
CA LEU A 168 21.01 2.46 5.65
C LEU A 168 19.66 2.97 5.14
N PRO A 169 19.43 3.15 3.82
CA PRO A 169 18.10 3.50 3.33
C PRO A 169 17.04 2.47 3.70
N PHE A 170 17.30 1.17 3.59
CA PHE A 170 16.37 0.12 4.02
C PHE A 170 16.01 0.22 5.51
N ILE A 171 16.99 0.50 6.38
CA ILE A 171 16.76 0.69 7.81
C ILE A 171 15.88 1.91 8.07
N MET A 172 16.18 3.06 7.44
CA MET A 172 15.36 4.27 7.54
C MET A 172 13.92 4.06 7.01
N GLY A 173 13.79 3.30 5.92
CA GLY A 173 12.50 2.88 5.39
C GLY A 173 11.72 2.02 6.39
N SER A 174 12.39 1.10 7.09
CA SER A 174 11.76 0.26 8.11
C SER A 174 11.30 1.07 9.33
N ILE A 175 12.11 2.04 9.78
CA ILE A 175 11.77 2.95 10.89
C ILE A 175 10.54 3.79 10.55
N THR A 176 10.49 4.36 9.34
CA THR A 176 9.32 5.14 8.91
C THR A 176 8.10 4.25 8.64
N GLY A 177 8.32 3.05 8.08
CA GLY A 177 7.28 2.10 7.74
C GLY A 177 6.53 1.50 8.93
N ILE A 178 7.16 1.40 10.10
CA ILE A 178 6.49 0.87 11.31
C ILE A 178 5.58 1.90 11.99
N VAL A 179 5.80 3.19 11.77
CA VAL A 179 5.07 4.27 12.46
C VAL A 179 3.55 4.19 12.26
N PRO A 180 3.00 4.07 11.03
CA PRO A 180 1.55 3.92 10.85
C PRO A 180 0.95 2.74 11.60
N TRP A 181 1.67 1.61 11.65
CA TRP A 181 1.21 0.40 12.34
C TRP A 181 1.18 0.56 13.86
N ILE A 182 2.10 1.33 14.43
CA ILE A 182 2.06 1.69 15.85
C ILE A 182 0.81 2.53 16.14
N LEU A 183 0.53 3.54 15.31
CA LEU A 183 -0.66 4.40 15.48
C LEU A 183 -1.95 3.60 15.37
N ILE A 184 -2.08 2.76 14.33
CA ILE A 184 -3.20 1.83 14.15
C ILE A 184 -3.32 0.88 15.35
N GLY A 185 -2.19 0.36 15.86
CA GLY A 185 -2.16 -0.50 17.04
C GLY A 185 -2.70 0.18 18.30
N VAL A 186 -2.33 1.44 18.55
CA VAL A 186 -2.87 2.23 19.68
C VAL A 186 -4.38 2.40 19.56
N TYR A 187 -4.88 2.76 18.38
CA TYR A 187 -6.32 2.91 18.15
C TYR A 187 -7.09 1.58 18.22
N THR A 188 -6.42 0.47 17.89
CA THR A 188 -7.01 -0.87 17.98
C THR A 188 -7.07 -1.38 19.42
N LEU A 189 -6.02 -1.13 20.21
CA LEU A 189 -5.92 -1.57 21.61
C LEU A 189 -6.64 -0.64 22.59
N GLN A 190 -6.88 0.62 22.20
CA GLN A 190 -7.65 1.61 22.95
C GLN A 190 -7.21 1.80 24.43
N PRO A 191 -5.90 1.96 24.71
CA PRO A 191 -5.40 2.04 26.07
C PRO A 191 -6.02 3.23 26.82
N GLY A 192 -6.50 2.98 28.05
CA GLY A 192 -7.11 4.00 28.90
C GLY A 192 -8.56 4.33 28.59
N SER A 193 -9.19 3.67 27.60
CA SER A 193 -10.61 3.87 27.30
C SER A 193 -11.50 3.23 28.37
N THR A 194 -12.51 3.95 28.82
CA THR A 194 -13.55 3.47 29.76
C THR A 194 -14.87 3.13 29.07
N SER A 195 -14.98 3.40 27.78
CA SER A 195 -16.19 3.22 26.96
C SER A 195 -15.88 2.61 25.58
N ALA A 196 -14.75 1.89 25.50
CA ALA A 196 -14.27 1.20 24.31
C ALA A 196 -15.36 0.32 23.68
N ALA A 197 -15.66 0.56 22.40
CA ALA A 197 -16.39 -0.40 21.59
C ALA A 197 -15.42 -1.47 21.08
N GLU A 198 -15.91 -2.71 20.99
CA GLU A 198 -15.15 -3.82 20.42
C GLU A 198 -14.80 -3.51 18.95
N VAL A 199 -13.53 -3.65 18.59
CA VAL A 199 -13.08 -3.50 17.21
C VAL A 199 -13.64 -4.66 16.39
N PRO A 200 -14.37 -4.42 15.27
CA PRO A 200 -14.95 -5.49 14.49
C PRO A 200 -13.90 -6.50 14.01
N GLY A 201 -14.22 -7.80 14.08
CA GLY A 201 -13.27 -8.86 13.74
C GLY A 201 -12.67 -8.78 12.33
N PHE A 202 -13.42 -8.25 11.35
CA PHE A 202 -12.89 -8.04 10.00
C PHE A 202 -11.80 -6.96 9.95
N VAL A 203 -11.88 -5.92 10.80
CA VAL A 203 -10.87 -4.86 10.92
C VAL A 203 -9.59 -5.46 11.48
N ILE A 204 -9.68 -6.30 12.51
CA ILE A 204 -8.54 -7.06 13.05
C ILE A 204 -7.91 -7.96 11.96
N GLY A 205 -8.75 -8.64 11.17
CA GLY A 205 -8.31 -9.45 10.03
C GLY A 205 -7.54 -8.64 8.99
N ILE A 206 -8.03 -7.44 8.64
CA ILE A 206 -7.34 -6.50 7.73
C ILE A 206 -5.99 -6.09 8.33
N ILE A 207 -5.95 -5.64 9.59
CA ILE A 207 -4.73 -5.15 10.24
C ILE A 207 -3.65 -6.24 10.23
N ILE A 208 -3.97 -7.45 10.70
CA ILE A 208 -2.99 -8.55 10.79
C ILE A 208 -2.51 -8.95 9.40
N SER A 209 -3.44 -9.20 8.46
CA SER A 209 -3.07 -9.69 7.13
C SER A 209 -2.24 -8.67 6.36
N LEU A 210 -2.60 -7.38 6.39
CA LEU A 210 -1.86 -6.34 5.69
C LEU A 210 -0.54 -6.00 6.39
N PHE A 211 -0.47 -6.10 7.71
CA PHE A 211 0.82 -5.99 8.42
C PHE A 211 1.79 -7.07 7.96
N VAL A 212 1.33 -8.33 7.85
CA VAL A 212 2.13 -9.42 7.30
C VAL A 212 2.54 -9.12 5.87
N PHE A 213 1.63 -8.68 5.00
CA PHE A 213 1.97 -8.36 3.62
C PHE A 213 3.01 -7.24 3.53
N PHE A 214 2.85 -6.13 4.25
CA PHE A 214 3.84 -5.04 4.25
C PHE A 214 5.24 -5.54 4.64
N ASN A 215 5.34 -6.42 5.63
CA ASN A 215 6.61 -7.05 6.00
C ASN A 215 7.18 -7.92 4.87
N THR A 216 6.35 -8.62 4.09
CA THR A 216 6.85 -9.40 2.95
C THR A 216 7.46 -8.54 1.84
N PHE A 217 7.01 -7.29 1.63
CA PHE A 217 7.67 -6.36 0.72
C PHE A 217 9.06 -5.98 1.21
N ALA A 218 9.19 -5.66 2.51
CA ALA A 218 10.49 -5.36 3.12
C ALA A 218 11.44 -6.57 3.07
N ILE A 219 10.93 -7.78 3.38
CA ILE A 219 11.69 -9.03 3.26
C ILE A 219 12.16 -9.22 1.81
N ASN A 220 11.32 -8.97 0.80
CA ASN A 220 11.73 -9.10 -0.59
C ASN A 220 12.93 -8.20 -0.93
N GLN A 221 12.92 -6.93 -0.49
CA GLN A 221 14.08 -6.03 -0.67
C GLN A 221 15.31 -6.54 0.08
N ALA A 222 15.14 -6.96 1.34
CA ALA A 222 16.23 -7.47 2.16
C ALA A 222 16.89 -8.70 1.51
N LEU A 223 16.09 -9.63 0.96
CA LEU A 223 16.58 -10.80 0.24
C LEU A 223 17.31 -10.42 -1.06
N GLN A 224 16.80 -9.42 -1.81
CA GLN A 224 17.48 -8.90 -3.00
C GLN A 224 18.86 -8.31 -2.64
N TYR A 225 18.93 -7.48 -1.61
CA TYR A 225 20.18 -6.80 -1.23
C TYR A 225 21.19 -7.71 -0.52
N LYS A 226 20.71 -8.71 0.20
CA LYS A 226 21.54 -9.80 0.74
C LYS A 226 21.92 -10.86 -0.30
N GLN A 227 21.39 -10.75 -1.53
CA GLN A 227 21.62 -11.71 -2.62
C GLN A 227 21.33 -13.17 -2.21
N TRP A 228 20.32 -13.39 -1.36
CA TRP A 228 20.07 -14.71 -0.78
C TRP A 228 19.34 -15.62 -1.76
N GLY A 229 19.98 -16.75 -2.13
CA GLY A 229 19.36 -17.81 -2.93
C GLY A 229 18.89 -17.29 -4.30
N SER A 230 17.62 -17.51 -4.63
CA SER A 230 17.06 -17.07 -5.92
C SER A 230 16.96 -15.54 -6.09
N TRP A 231 17.04 -14.78 -4.99
CA TRP A 231 17.00 -13.31 -4.99
C TRP A 231 18.33 -12.66 -5.41
N ALA A 232 19.40 -13.44 -5.57
CA ALA A 232 20.61 -12.96 -6.25
C ALA A 232 20.29 -12.43 -7.67
N ASN A 233 19.28 -13.00 -8.33
CA ASN A 233 18.74 -12.44 -9.56
C ASN A 233 17.70 -11.35 -9.24
N TYR A 234 18.01 -10.08 -9.54
CA TYR A 234 17.10 -8.95 -9.33
C TYR A 234 15.70 -9.16 -9.95
N LEU A 235 15.62 -9.81 -11.12
CA LEU A 235 14.36 -10.09 -11.82
C LEU A 235 13.46 -11.08 -11.08
N LYS A 236 14.01 -11.88 -10.13
CA LYS A 236 13.20 -12.68 -9.21
C LYS A 236 12.49 -11.78 -8.22
N GLY A 237 13.18 -10.83 -7.60
CA GLY A 237 12.57 -9.88 -6.67
C GLY A 237 11.55 -8.96 -7.36
N GLU A 238 11.79 -8.54 -8.60
CA GLU A 238 10.80 -7.80 -9.40
C GLU A 238 9.50 -8.62 -9.61
N ARG A 239 9.63 -9.91 -9.97
CA ARG A 239 8.46 -10.79 -10.08
C ARG A 239 7.73 -10.92 -8.75
N THR A 240 8.46 -11.10 -7.65
CA THR A 240 7.88 -11.20 -6.32
C THR A 240 7.11 -9.93 -5.96
N TYR A 241 7.63 -8.74 -6.26
CA TYR A 241 6.92 -7.49 -6.02
C TYR A 241 5.60 -7.40 -6.77
N ILE A 242 5.58 -7.76 -8.06
CA ILE A 242 4.35 -7.78 -8.87
C ILE A 242 3.33 -8.73 -8.24
N THR A 243 3.76 -9.93 -7.82
CA THR A 243 2.88 -10.90 -7.13
C THR A 243 2.34 -10.35 -5.81
N LEU A 244 3.22 -9.83 -4.96
CA LEU A 244 2.84 -9.29 -3.65
C LEU A 244 1.88 -8.12 -3.79
N SER A 245 2.11 -7.21 -4.75
CA SER A 245 1.20 -6.09 -5.04
C SER A 245 -0.19 -6.58 -5.39
N LEU A 246 -0.28 -7.53 -6.33
CA LEU A 246 -1.56 -8.10 -6.73
C LEU A 246 -2.27 -8.77 -5.55
N VAL A 247 -1.58 -9.64 -4.82
CA VAL A 247 -2.17 -10.42 -3.72
C VAL A 247 -2.61 -9.51 -2.57
N ALA A 248 -1.74 -8.62 -2.09
CA ALA A 248 -2.03 -7.76 -0.95
C ALA A 248 -3.19 -6.79 -1.24
N LYS A 249 -3.20 -6.17 -2.42
CA LYS A 249 -4.27 -5.24 -2.83
C LYS A 249 -5.60 -5.96 -3.03
N SER A 250 -5.57 -7.16 -3.63
CA SER A 250 -6.78 -7.96 -3.80
C SER A 250 -7.36 -8.36 -2.43
N ILE A 251 -6.52 -8.86 -1.52
CA ILE A 251 -6.97 -9.27 -0.18
C ILE A 251 -7.59 -8.09 0.58
N LEU A 252 -6.93 -6.94 0.60
CA LEU A 252 -7.50 -5.75 1.24
C LEU A 252 -8.84 -5.35 0.61
N ALA A 253 -8.90 -5.29 -0.72
CA ALA A 253 -10.11 -4.90 -1.43
C ALA A 253 -11.28 -5.82 -1.08
N TRP A 254 -11.08 -7.14 -1.15
CA TRP A 254 -12.11 -8.11 -0.81
C TRP A 254 -12.51 -8.06 0.67
N GLN A 255 -11.55 -7.95 1.60
CA GLN A 255 -11.84 -7.83 3.03
C GLN A 255 -12.65 -6.56 3.36
N VAL A 256 -12.32 -5.43 2.74
CA VAL A 256 -13.06 -4.17 2.92
C VAL A 256 -14.47 -4.29 2.34
N PHE A 257 -14.60 -4.85 1.14
CA PHE A 257 -15.92 -5.04 0.52
C PHE A 257 -16.81 -5.98 1.33
N SER A 258 -16.28 -7.14 1.75
CA SER A 258 -17.05 -8.12 2.52
C SER A 258 -17.32 -7.70 3.96
N GLY A 259 -16.39 -6.97 4.58
CA GLY A 259 -16.42 -6.67 6.01
C GLY A 259 -17.03 -5.32 6.35
N ALA A 260 -16.86 -4.30 5.50
CA ALA A 260 -17.37 -2.95 5.75
C ALA A 260 -18.50 -2.57 4.80
N ILE A 261 -18.36 -2.82 3.50
CA ILE A 261 -19.29 -2.29 2.49
C ILE A 261 -20.58 -3.11 2.44
N ILE A 262 -20.49 -4.43 2.29
CA ILE A 262 -21.70 -5.30 2.24
C ILE A 262 -22.52 -5.21 3.54
N PRO A 263 -21.93 -5.33 4.74
CA PRO A 263 -22.71 -5.32 5.98
C PRO A 263 -23.43 -3.98 6.23
N ALA A 264 -22.81 -2.86 5.85
CA ALA A 264 -23.42 -1.54 5.97
C ALA A 264 -24.66 -1.34 5.08
N LEU A 265 -24.92 -2.27 4.15
CA LEU A 265 -26.09 -2.25 3.26
C LEU A 265 -27.20 -3.22 3.71
N THR A 266 -26.85 -4.21 4.54
CA THR A 266 -27.77 -5.24 5.03
C THR A 266 -28.23 -5.02 6.46
N ALA A 267 -27.62 -4.07 7.17
CA ALA A 267 -28.01 -3.61 8.50
C ALA A 267 -29.03 -2.46 8.39
#